data_AF-A0A485LK52-F1
#
_entry.id   AF-A0A485LK52-F1
#
_cell.length_a   1.000
_cell.length_b   1.000
_cell.length_c   1.000
_cell.angle_alpha   90.00
_cell.angle_beta   90.00
_cell.angle_gamma   90.00
#
_symmetry.space_group_name_H-M   'P 1'
#
loop_
_entity.id
_entity.type
_entity.pdbx_description
1 polymer ?
#
loop_
_entity_poly.entity_id
_entity_poly.type
_entity_poly.pdbx_seq_one_letter_code
_entity_poly.pdbx_strand_id
1 'polypeptide(L)'
;MAQLANSRASNFLDEPTRWQREDATYPVVSSTDFADKKPVEVDDGAFVGSYRHMWPVLLAVGFLCSVSWGIGTIVKAYVVDPSYGNWTLAQYKEANIVGERCPAVDHASKWKQLKRKLLQCRRGQYYDPMHDDCYACPAATPNDRVFSVFWETQSDCTHLVKNEHSRYVTHVIWSFLEPLDDGTIPNQFQFWSQEHIKDCMLQLRMRCIKNMVAIGGASARKQFLTLNDPGNLARFKQSALDILLEFGLDGIDVDDETGNMIGTHQNWTKYHAPVVVNYLQALRNGMDKMQKPDEPRYILSWDEFPFAWDEPHPERTTYPGCIMFEENQDGWHRCYEPKISNIVEVVNVMMYNVNGGDWVYEEIMTKTLPLYASRWVPPHKLILGACSGVGCVLSQPRGQEVFHAGNGSAYYGGTMLWSGTIDILYENSSCLGRMGRAGNYGVKMPFRATNT
;
A
#
# COMPACT_ATOMS: atom_id res chain seq x y z
N MET A 1 34.72 25.42 -25.75
CA MET A 1 34.05 26.74 -25.64
C MET A 1 32.71 26.66 -26.36
N ALA A 2 31.72 27.47 -25.96
CA ALA A 2 30.45 27.77 -26.66
C ALA A 2 29.39 26.64 -26.89
N GLN A 3 28.62 26.37 -25.82
CA GLN A 3 27.13 26.31 -25.71
C GLN A 3 26.16 26.10 -26.91
N LEU A 4 25.20 25.16 -26.70
CA LEU A 4 23.71 25.26 -26.80
C LEU A 4 23.02 25.51 -28.18
N ALA A 5 21.80 25.02 -28.50
CA ALA A 5 20.77 24.22 -27.78
C ALA A 5 19.83 23.40 -28.71
N ASN A 6 19.11 22.44 -28.10
CA ASN A 6 17.77 21.87 -28.42
C ASN A 6 17.12 21.97 -29.81
N SER A 7 16.62 20.82 -30.32
CA SER A 7 15.18 20.47 -30.32
C SER A 7 14.93 19.23 -31.20
N ARG A 8 14.38 18.13 -30.64
CA ARG A 8 13.94 16.96 -31.42
C ARG A 8 12.42 16.97 -31.57
N ALA A 9 11.97 17.01 -32.83
CA ALA A 9 10.65 16.55 -33.22
C ALA A 9 10.76 15.15 -33.83
N SER A 10 9.77 14.29 -33.59
CA SER A 10 9.22 13.37 -34.61
C SER A 10 7.97 12.68 -34.07
N ASN A 11 6.82 13.01 -34.65
CA ASN A 11 5.62 12.17 -34.56
C ASN A 11 5.86 10.87 -35.34
N PHE A 12 5.17 9.78 -35.00
CA PHE A 12 4.57 8.88 -35.99
C PHE A 12 3.57 7.92 -35.33
N LEU A 13 2.28 8.03 -35.67
CA LEU A 13 1.41 6.93 -36.12
C LEU A 13 -0.05 7.38 -36.19
N ASP A 14 -0.38 7.89 -37.38
CA ASP A 14 -1.69 8.19 -37.94
C ASP A 14 -2.06 7.04 -38.92
N GLU A 15 -3.30 6.71 -39.30
CA GLU A 15 -4.65 7.25 -39.06
C GLU A 15 -5.69 6.09 -39.31
N PRO A 16 -7.04 6.29 -39.41
CA PRO A 16 -7.62 6.69 -40.70
C PRO A 16 -8.84 7.65 -40.69
N THR A 17 -8.85 8.51 -41.71
CA THR A 17 -9.76 9.62 -42.02
C THR A 17 -11.16 9.22 -42.53
N ARG A 18 -12.09 10.19 -42.58
CA ARG A 18 -13.24 10.13 -43.51
C ARG A 18 -13.63 11.45 -44.21
N TRP A 19 -13.03 11.67 -45.38
CA TRP A 19 -13.57 12.30 -46.60
C TRP A 19 -14.11 13.76 -46.60
N GLN A 20 -13.24 14.64 -47.09
CA GLN A 20 -13.40 15.88 -47.91
C GLN A 20 -14.79 16.36 -48.39
N ARG A 21 -14.93 17.70 -48.48
CA ARG A 21 -15.20 18.41 -49.75
C ARG A 21 -14.75 19.88 -49.75
N GLU A 22 -14.32 20.36 -50.91
CA GLU A 22 -13.74 21.70 -51.14
C GLU A 22 -14.76 22.73 -51.70
N ASP A 23 -14.48 24.01 -51.43
CA ASP A 23 -14.71 25.27 -52.17
C ASP A 23 -15.79 25.40 -53.29
N ALA A 24 -16.58 26.49 -53.25
CA ALA A 24 -16.40 27.65 -54.15
C ALA A 24 -17.55 28.73 -54.11
N THR A 25 -17.14 30.00 -53.93
CA THR A 25 -17.69 31.26 -54.54
C THR A 25 -19.14 31.81 -54.29
N TYR A 26 -19.15 33.13 -54.04
CA TYR A 26 -20.23 34.17 -53.93
C TYR A 26 -21.12 34.39 -55.19
N PRO A 27 -22.06 35.39 -55.25
CA PRO A 27 -22.93 36.06 -54.24
C PRO A 27 -24.43 36.22 -54.66
N VAL A 28 -25.36 36.54 -53.74
CA VAL A 28 -26.65 37.23 -54.06
C VAL A 28 -27.05 38.23 -52.95
N VAL A 29 -27.65 39.36 -53.34
CA VAL A 29 -28.11 40.47 -52.48
C VAL A 29 -29.65 40.45 -52.32
N SER A 30 -30.19 40.72 -51.12
CA SER A 30 -31.48 41.43 -50.99
C SER A 30 -31.72 42.03 -49.59
N SER A 31 -32.17 43.29 -49.61
CA SER A 31 -32.78 44.15 -48.57
C SER A 31 -33.66 43.46 -47.50
N THR A 32 -33.83 43.97 -46.27
CA THR A 32 -34.36 45.32 -45.91
C THR A 32 -34.09 45.74 -44.44
N ASP A 33 -34.12 47.05 -44.22
CA ASP A 33 -34.60 47.80 -43.04
C ASP A 33 -34.18 47.37 -41.61
N PHE A 34 -33.22 48.11 -41.03
CA PHE A 34 -33.37 48.77 -39.72
C PHE A 34 -32.30 49.86 -39.53
N ALA A 35 -32.38 50.92 -40.35
CA ALA A 35 -31.74 52.19 -40.04
C ALA A 35 -32.79 53.12 -39.41
N ASP A 36 -32.70 53.36 -38.10
CA ASP A 36 -32.82 54.70 -37.50
C ASP A 36 -32.84 54.65 -35.97
N LYS A 37 -31.66 54.90 -35.38
CA LYS A 37 -31.46 55.61 -34.11
C LYS A 37 -29.96 55.88 -33.94
N LYS A 38 -29.53 57.08 -34.29
CA LYS A 38 -28.18 57.56 -33.97
C LYS A 38 -28.08 57.84 -32.46
N PRO A 39 -26.99 57.44 -31.77
CA PRO A 39 -26.73 57.90 -30.41
C PRO A 39 -26.44 59.40 -30.40
N VAL A 40 -26.78 60.08 -29.31
CA VAL A 40 -26.38 61.46 -29.05
C VAL A 40 -24.95 61.43 -28.48
N GLU A 41 -24.01 62.05 -29.18
CA GLU A 41 -22.65 62.29 -28.67
C GLU A 41 -22.70 63.36 -27.58
N VAL A 42 -22.13 63.05 -26.41
CA VAL A 42 -21.81 64.03 -25.37
C VAL A 42 -20.29 64.09 -25.28
N ASP A 43 -19.74 65.29 -25.46
CA ASP A 43 -18.31 65.58 -25.47
C ASP A 43 -17.78 65.64 -24.02
N ASP A 44 -17.45 64.48 -23.46
CA ASP A 44 -16.67 64.37 -22.23
C ASP A 44 -15.17 64.31 -22.56
N GLY A 45 -14.49 65.43 -22.36
CA GLY A 45 -13.08 65.62 -22.73
C GLY A 45 -12.11 64.63 -22.07
N ALA A 46 -10.90 64.55 -22.65
CA ALA A 46 -9.88 63.55 -22.34
C ALA A 46 -9.69 63.26 -20.84
N PHE A 47 -9.83 61.98 -20.47
CA PHE A 47 -9.69 61.48 -19.11
C PHE A 47 -8.29 61.76 -18.53
N VAL A 48 -8.18 62.82 -17.71
CA VAL A 48 -6.95 63.12 -16.97
C VAL A 48 -6.84 62.16 -15.80
N GLY A 49 -5.97 61.16 -15.93
CA GLY A 49 -5.71 60.15 -14.89
C GLY A 49 -5.35 60.78 -13.55
N SER A 50 -6.27 60.67 -12.59
CA SER A 50 -6.18 61.32 -11.28
C SER A 50 -6.13 60.28 -10.15
N TYR A 51 -5.05 60.32 -9.36
CA TYR A 51 -4.86 59.44 -8.21
C TYR A 51 -5.86 59.64 -7.06
N ARG A 52 -6.76 60.64 -7.14
CA ARG A 52 -7.77 60.95 -6.09
C ARG A 52 -8.72 59.79 -5.75
N HIS A 53 -8.85 58.80 -6.62
CA HIS A 53 -9.73 57.63 -6.42
C HIS A 53 -8.97 56.32 -6.11
N MET A 54 -7.64 56.36 -5.90
CA MET A 54 -6.87 55.17 -5.49
C MET A 54 -7.05 54.77 -4.01
N TRP A 55 -7.71 55.57 -3.19
CA TRP A 55 -7.86 55.30 -1.75
C TRP A 55 -8.46 53.92 -1.40
N PRO A 56 -9.44 53.33 -2.16
CA PRO A 56 -9.92 51.98 -1.86
C PRO A 56 -8.86 50.91 -2.14
N VAL A 57 -8.03 51.11 -3.17
CA VAL A 57 -6.94 50.21 -3.54
C VAL A 57 -5.82 50.27 -2.50
N LEU A 58 -5.48 51.47 -2.01
CA LEU A 58 -4.49 51.65 -0.95
C LEU A 58 -4.95 51.02 0.38
N LEU A 59 -6.24 51.10 0.72
CA LEU A 59 -6.80 50.40 1.87
C LEU A 59 -6.78 48.87 1.68
N ALA A 60 -7.11 48.36 0.48
CA ALA A 60 -7.07 46.93 0.18
C ALA A 60 -5.64 46.36 0.26
N VAL A 61 -4.64 47.08 -0.28
CA VAL A 61 -3.23 46.71 -0.17
C VAL A 61 -2.76 46.78 1.28
N GLY A 62 -3.13 47.83 2.04
CA GLY A 62 -2.82 47.96 3.46
C GLY A 62 -3.39 46.81 4.31
N PHE A 63 -4.63 46.39 4.03
CA PHE A 63 -5.27 45.23 4.67
C PHE A 63 -4.56 43.92 4.30
N LEU A 64 -4.28 43.68 3.01
CA LEU A 64 -3.55 42.48 2.57
C LEU A 64 -2.15 42.39 3.17
N CYS A 65 -1.39 43.50 3.20
CA CYS A 65 -0.06 43.54 3.79
C CYS A 65 -0.09 43.35 5.31
N SER A 66 -1.04 43.95 6.02
CA SER A 66 -1.14 43.79 7.48
C SER A 66 -1.64 42.41 7.90
N VAL A 67 -2.57 41.80 7.16
CA VAL A 67 -2.98 40.40 7.37
C VAL A 67 -1.83 39.44 7.06
N SER A 68 -1.13 39.63 5.94
CA SER A 68 0.02 38.78 5.56
C SER A 68 1.17 38.89 6.56
N TRP A 69 1.46 40.09 7.06
CA TRP A 69 2.47 40.32 8.10
C TRP A 69 2.03 39.76 9.46
N GLY A 70 0.76 39.93 9.84
CA GLY A 70 0.20 39.33 11.06
C GLY A 70 0.29 37.80 11.06
N ILE A 71 -0.12 37.15 9.96
CA ILE A 71 0.03 35.70 9.77
C ILE A 71 1.52 35.31 9.82
N GLY A 72 2.38 36.02 9.09
CA GLY A 72 3.82 35.76 9.06
C GLY A 72 4.52 35.93 10.41
N THR A 73 4.03 36.82 11.28
CA THR A 73 4.55 37.00 12.64
C THR A 73 3.99 35.95 13.61
N ILE A 74 2.71 35.57 13.50
CA ILE A 74 2.13 34.46 14.29
C ILE A 74 2.84 33.13 13.99
N VAL A 75 3.09 32.83 12.70
CA VAL A 75 3.84 31.64 12.26
C VAL A 75 5.28 31.61 12.78
N LYS A 76 5.88 32.78 13.07
CA LYS A 76 7.26 32.89 13.59
C LYS A 76 7.35 33.00 15.12
N ALA A 77 6.27 33.27 15.83
CA ALA A 77 6.29 33.63 17.26
C ALA A 77 5.70 32.58 18.21
N TYR A 78 4.99 31.55 17.71
CA TYR A 78 4.40 30.52 18.58
C TYR A 78 5.22 29.23 18.63
N VAL A 79 6.08 29.18 19.65
CA VAL A 79 6.53 28.03 20.45
C VAL A 79 6.26 26.64 19.82
N VAL A 80 7.31 26.10 19.18
CA VAL A 80 7.44 24.68 18.85
C VAL A 80 7.79 23.92 20.13
N ASP A 81 7.03 22.88 20.48
CA ASP A 81 7.51 21.84 21.41
C ASP A 81 8.53 20.97 20.66
N PRO A 82 9.82 20.94 21.07
CA PRO A 82 10.85 20.19 20.36
C PRO A 82 10.67 18.65 20.47
N SER A 83 9.65 18.17 21.18
CA SER A 83 9.36 16.75 21.37
C SER A 83 8.36 16.17 20.35
N TYR A 84 7.62 17.02 19.62
CA TYR A 84 6.54 16.59 18.71
C TYR A 84 6.57 17.35 17.38
N GLY A 85 7.04 16.68 16.33
CA GLY A 85 7.15 17.25 14.98
C GLY A 85 5.80 17.67 14.37
N ASN A 86 5.75 18.92 13.87
CA ASN A 86 4.57 19.56 13.32
C ASN A 86 3.92 18.79 12.15
N TRP A 87 2.75 18.20 12.41
CA TRP A 87 1.67 18.12 11.43
C TRP A 87 0.53 18.98 11.97
N THR A 88 0.15 20.04 11.24
CA THR A 88 -1.00 20.85 11.67
C THR A 88 -2.31 20.15 11.29
N LEU A 89 -3.27 20.14 12.22
CA LEU A 89 -4.55 19.44 12.08
C LEU A 89 -5.36 19.84 10.82
N ALA A 90 -5.05 21.01 10.24
CA ALA A 90 -5.62 21.50 9.00
C ALA A 90 -5.17 20.69 7.77
N GLN A 91 -3.91 20.27 7.70
CA GLN A 91 -3.40 19.47 6.56
C GLN A 91 -3.93 18.03 6.61
N TYR A 92 -4.26 17.53 7.81
CA TYR A 92 -5.01 16.28 7.98
C TYR A 92 -6.49 16.40 7.55
N LYS A 93 -7.03 17.62 7.44
CA LYS A 93 -8.44 17.89 7.11
C LYS A 93 -8.74 18.02 5.61
N GLU A 94 -7.74 18.20 4.74
CA GLU A 94 -7.99 18.42 3.29
C GLU A 94 -7.93 17.17 2.40
N ALA A 95 -7.23 16.10 2.81
CA ALA A 95 -7.03 14.91 1.97
C ALA A 95 -7.91 13.68 2.34
N ASN A 96 -8.76 13.79 3.37
CA ASN A 96 -9.82 12.83 3.66
C ASN A 96 -11.05 13.13 2.79
N ILE A 97 -10.92 12.93 1.47
CA ILE A 97 -12.02 13.10 0.51
C ILE A 97 -12.84 11.79 0.55
N VAL A 98 -14.15 11.77 0.84
CA VAL A 98 -15.19 12.73 0.46
C VAL A 98 -15.98 13.24 1.66
N GLY A 99 -15.99 14.56 1.85
CA GLY A 99 -17.21 15.31 2.17
C GLY A 99 -17.97 15.02 3.47
N GLU A 100 -17.32 15.06 4.64
CA GLU A 100 -17.95 15.58 5.86
C GLU A 100 -16.89 15.93 6.93
N ARG A 101 -17.12 17.00 7.70
CA ARG A 101 -16.20 17.46 8.75
C ARG A 101 -16.29 16.50 9.94
N CYS A 102 -15.48 15.45 9.99
CA CYS A 102 -15.45 14.51 11.12
C CYS A 102 -14.98 15.18 12.43
N PRO A 103 -15.85 15.41 13.43
CA PRO A 103 -15.46 16.12 14.65
C PRO A 103 -14.71 15.25 15.67
N ALA A 104 -14.61 13.93 15.42
CA ALA A 104 -13.83 12.98 16.23
C ALA A 104 -12.36 13.39 16.42
N VAL A 105 -11.81 14.00 15.38
CA VAL A 105 -10.40 14.35 15.27
C VAL A 105 -10.06 15.57 16.14
N ASP A 106 -11.06 16.39 16.50
CA ASP A 106 -10.87 17.61 17.29
C ASP A 106 -10.95 17.37 18.82
N HIS A 107 -11.26 16.14 19.27
CA HIS A 107 -11.41 15.82 20.70
C HIS A 107 -10.06 15.43 21.36
N ALA A 108 -9.35 16.42 21.90
CA ALA A 108 -8.04 16.23 22.54
C ALA A 108 -8.10 15.26 23.75
N SER A 109 -7.54 14.06 23.58
CA SER A 109 -7.39 13.03 24.62
C SER A 109 -5.92 12.76 24.95
N LYS A 110 -5.56 12.71 26.24
CA LYS A 110 -4.19 12.38 26.67
C LYS A 110 -3.85 10.92 26.29
N TRP A 111 -2.67 10.65 25.74
CA TRP A 111 -2.29 9.31 25.24
C TRP A 111 -2.55 8.18 26.24
N LYS A 112 -2.21 8.36 27.53
CA LYS A 112 -2.47 7.36 28.58
C LYS A 112 -3.96 7.00 28.73
N GLN A 113 -4.86 7.96 28.52
CA GLN A 113 -6.31 7.74 28.54
C GLN A 113 -6.78 7.07 27.24
N LEU A 114 -6.28 7.52 26.09
CA LEU A 114 -6.60 6.96 24.78
C LEU A 114 -6.13 5.50 24.66
N LYS A 115 -4.88 5.19 25.01
CA LYS A 115 -4.33 3.82 25.11
C LYS A 115 -5.19 2.92 26.00
N ARG A 116 -5.62 3.40 27.17
CA ARG A 116 -6.50 2.63 28.07
C ARG A 116 -7.85 2.30 27.42
N LYS A 117 -8.44 3.23 26.65
CA LYS A 117 -9.71 3.00 25.95
C LYS A 117 -9.53 2.09 24.72
N LEU A 118 -8.45 2.28 23.95
CA LEU A 118 -8.09 1.41 22.82
C LEU A 118 -7.88 -0.05 23.25
N LEU A 119 -7.29 -0.28 24.41
CA LEU A 119 -7.12 -1.62 25.00
C LEU A 119 -8.42 -2.28 25.46
N GLN A 120 -9.55 -1.55 25.52
CA GLN A 120 -10.88 -2.12 25.80
C GLN A 120 -11.57 -2.63 24.52
N CYS A 121 -11.11 -2.19 23.34
CA CYS A 121 -11.71 -2.59 22.08
C CYS A 121 -11.23 -3.98 21.66
N ARG A 122 -12.15 -4.79 21.15
CA ARG A 122 -11.87 -6.14 20.65
C ARG A 122 -11.16 -6.08 19.30
N ARG A 123 -10.57 -7.20 18.88
CA ARG A 123 -10.02 -7.34 17.53
C ARG A 123 -11.13 -7.17 16.49
N GLY A 124 -10.86 -6.42 15.43
CA GLY A 124 -11.89 -5.96 14.48
C GLY A 124 -12.76 -4.79 14.96
N GLN A 125 -12.45 -4.16 16.10
CA GLN A 125 -13.05 -2.90 16.53
C GLN A 125 -12.02 -1.78 16.55
N TYR A 126 -12.50 -0.54 16.43
CA TYR A 126 -11.75 0.68 16.70
C TYR A 126 -12.42 1.45 17.85
N TYR A 127 -11.65 2.28 18.57
CA TYR A 127 -12.21 3.22 19.54
C TYR A 127 -12.68 4.47 18.81
N ASP A 128 -13.92 4.89 19.04
CA ASP A 128 -14.52 6.09 18.44
C ASP A 128 -14.48 7.26 19.45
N PRO A 129 -13.60 8.27 19.27
CA PRO A 129 -13.49 9.38 20.21
C PRO A 129 -14.73 10.26 20.32
N MET A 130 -15.68 10.17 19.37
CA MET A 130 -16.93 10.94 19.41
C MET A 130 -17.94 10.40 20.42
N HIS A 131 -18.05 9.08 20.44
CA HIS A 131 -19.11 8.35 21.14
C HIS A 131 -18.60 7.72 22.44
N ASP A 132 -17.28 7.77 22.68
CA ASP A 132 -16.58 7.21 23.85
C ASP A 132 -16.83 5.70 24.06
N ASP A 133 -16.88 4.96 22.97
CA ASP A 133 -17.09 3.51 22.92
C ASP A 133 -16.20 2.83 21.86
N CYS A 134 -16.29 1.51 21.77
CA CYS A 134 -15.64 0.71 20.74
C CYS A 134 -16.66 0.30 19.68
N TYR A 135 -16.37 0.60 18.42
CA TYR A 135 -17.26 0.28 17.29
C TYR A 135 -16.60 -0.69 16.32
N ALA A 136 -17.42 -1.48 15.61
CA ALA A 136 -16.91 -2.45 14.66
C ALA A 136 -16.27 -1.77 13.44
N CYS A 137 -15.12 -2.29 13.01
CA CYS A 137 -14.58 -1.98 11.70
C CYS A 137 -15.51 -2.55 10.60
N PRO A 138 -15.53 -1.95 9.40
CA PRO A 138 -16.25 -2.52 8.26
C PRO A 138 -15.88 -3.99 8.05
N ALA A 139 -16.89 -4.85 7.95
CA ALA A 139 -16.70 -6.27 7.66
C ALA A 139 -16.12 -6.43 6.25
N ALA A 140 -15.21 -7.38 6.08
CA ALA A 140 -14.54 -7.58 4.80
C ALA A 140 -15.55 -8.03 3.71
N THR A 141 -15.49 -7.40 2.54
CA THR A 141 -16.31 -7.78 1.38
C THR A 141 -15.45 -8.39 0.26
N PRO A 142 -16.02 -9.21 -0.65
CA PRO A 142 -15.30 -9.74 -1.81
C PRO A 142 -14.78 -8.68 -2.80
N ASN A 143 -15.21 -7.42 -2.66
CA ASN A 143 -14.77 -6.29 -3.48
C ASN A 143 -13.72 -5.41 -2.76
N ASP A 144 -13.32 -5.78 -1.55
CA ASP A 144 -12.30 -5.04 -0.80
C ASP A 144 -10.94 -5.22 -1.46
N ARG A 145 -10.18 -4.13 -1.52
CA ARG A 145 -8.86 -4.10 -2.15
C ARG A 145 -7.79 -4.03 -1.07
N VAL A 146 -6.93 -5.03 -1.01
CA VAL A 146 -5.79 -5.06 -0.10
C VAL A 146 -4.71 -4.10 -0.61
N PHE A 147 -4.33 -3.13 0.20
CA PHE A 147 -2.98 -2.58 0.15
C PHE A 147 -2.26 -2.96 1.43
N SER A 148 -1.33 -3.91 1.33
CA SER A 148 -0.42 -4.32 2.41
C SER A 148 0.92 -3.60 2.29
N VAL A 149 1.53 -3.28 3.43
CA VAL A 149 2.90 -2.72 3.48
C VAL A 149 3.71 -3.50 4.50
N PHE A 150 4.91 -3.91 4.13
CA PHE A 150 5.86 -4.46 5.08
C PHE A 150 6.51 -3.33 5.87
N TRP A 151 6.59 -3.48 7.20
CA TRP A 151 7.27 -2.55 8.09
C TRP A 151 8.32 -3.31 8.91
N GLU A 152 9.59 -3.02 8.64
CA GLU A 152 10.71 -3.60 9.35
C GLU A 152 10.77 -3.02 10.77
N THR A 153 10.51 -3.88 11.75
CA THR A 153 10.43 -3.55 13.19
C THR A 153 11.75 -3.12 13.82
N GLN A 154 12.82 -3.02 13.01
CA GLN A 154 14.07 -2.34 13.35
C GLN A 154 13.90 -0.81 13.36
N SER A 155 12.94 -0.28 12.59
CA SER A 155 12.67 1.15 12.45
C SER A 155 11.52 1.66 13.32
N ASP A 156 11.59 2.93 13.75
CA ASP A 156 10.53 3.55 14.56
C ASP A 156 9.20 3.63 13.80
N CYS A 157 8.25 2.80 14.21
CA CYS A 157 6.92 2.71 13.66
C CYS A 157 6.09 4.00 13.76
N THR A 158 6.49 5.01 14.55
CA THR A 158 5.78 6.29 14.53
C THR A 158 5.90 7.01 13.18
N HIS A 159 6.94 6.74 12.38
CA HIS A 159 7.05 7.24 11.01
C HIS A 159 5.91 6.72 10.12
N LEU A 160 5.58 5.42 10.20
CA LEU A 160 4.44 4.82 9.49
C LEU A 160 3.10 5.44 9.91
N VAL A 161 2.86 5.56 11.23
CA VAL A 161 1.59 6.06 11.79
C VAL A 161 1.32 7.52 11.40
N LYS A 162 2.37 8.35 11.38
CA LYS A 162 2.32 9.79 11.06
C LYS A 162 2.29 10.06 9.55
N ASN A 163 2.67 9.10 8.72
CA ASN A 163 2.75 9.28 7.28
C ASN A 163 1.37 9.54 6.65
N GLU A 164 1.21 10.55 5.79
CA GLU A 164 -0.09 10.81 5.17
C GLU A 164 -0.56 9.72 4.20
N HIS A 165 0.36 9.02 3.53
CA HIS A 165 0.02 7.97 2.57
C HIS A 165 -0.35 6.65 3.26
N SER A 166 -0.18 6.54 4.59
CA SER A 166 -0.82 5.48 5.39
C SER A 166 -2.34 5.46 5.27
N ARG A 167 -2.99 6.54 4.78
CA ARG A 167 -4.43 6.55 4.43
C ARG A 167 -4.82 5.54 3.34
N TYR A 168 -3.86 5.16 2.47
CA TYR A 168 -4.07 4.17 1.42
C TYR A 168 -3.86 2.73 1.94
N VAL A 169 -3.20 2.57 3.08
CA VAL A 169 -2.87 1.26 3.65
C VAL A 169 -4.09 0.63 4.28
N THR A 170 -4.21 -0.69 4.15
CA THR A 170 -5.29 -1.51 4.73
C THR A 170 -4.75 -2.59 5.67
N HIS A 171 -3.53 -3.06 5.42
CA HIS A 171 -2.83 -4.05 6.21
C HIS A 171 -1.38 -3.59 6.42
N VAL A 172 -0.86 -3.70 7.65
CA VAL A 172 0.57 -3.54 7.95
C VAL A 172 1.10 -4.91 8.34
N ILE A 173 2.13 -5.36 7.65
CA ILE A 173 2.81 -6.62 7.89
C ILE A 173 4.12 -6.28 8.63
N TRP A 174 4.21 -6.67 9.89
CA TRP A 174 5.33 -6.36 10.77
C TRP A 174 6.44 -7.39 10.58
N SER A 175 7.54 -6.98 9.94
CA SER A 175 8.67 -7.86 9.60
C SER A 175 9.86 -7.70 10.56
N PHE A 176 10.60 -8.75 10.91
CA PHE A 176 10.29 -10.18 10.82
C PHE A 176 10.39 -10.82 12.20
N LEU A 177 9.70 -11.94 12.39
CA LEU A 177 10.04 -12.91 13.42
C LEU A 177 10.55 -14.19 12.73
N GLU A 178 11.84 -14.44 12.84
CA GLU A 178 12.49 -15.61 12.25
C GLU A 178 12.32 -16.82 13.19
N PRO A 179 11.82 -17.97 12.73
CA PRO A 179 11.82 -19.20 13.51
C PRO A 179 13.25 -19.62 13.91
N LEU A 180 13.38 -20.24 15.07
CA LEU A 180 14.62 -20.88 15.54
C LEU A 180 14.74 -22.32 15.00
N ASP A 181 15.91 -22.93 15.12
CA ASP A 181 16.20 -24.30 14.67
C ASP A 181 15.33 -25.39 15.36
N ASP A 182 14.72 -25.08 16.51
CA ASP A 182 13.75 -25.95 17.20
C ASP A 182 12.29 -25.68 16.78
N GLY A 183 12.08 -24.83 15.77
CA GLY A 183 10.77 -24.37 15.30
C GLY A 183 10.15 -23.25 16.15
N THR A 184 10.68 -22.89 17.31
CA THR A 184 10.11 -21.82 18.15
C THR A 184 10.26 -20.46 17.47
N ILE A 185 9.19 -19.66 17.43
CA ILE A 185 9.24 -18.28 16.95
C ILE A 185 9.46 -17.35 18.15
N PRO A 186 10.49 -16.47 18.14
CA PRO A 186 10.73 -15.50 19.21
C PRO A 186 9.55 -14.54 19.37
N ASN A 187 9.10 -14.29 20.60
CA ASN A 187 8.01 -13.34 20.88
C ASN A 187 8.48 -11.88 21.02
N GLN A 188 9.61 -11.53 20.41
CA GLN A 188 10.25 -10.22 20.52
C GLN A 188 10.73 -9.73 19.15
N PHE A 189 10.23 -8.56 18.75
CA PHE A 189 10.80 -7.81 17.62
C PHE A 189 12.14 -7.18 17.99
N GLN A 190 13.00 -6.97 16.99
CA GLN A 190 14.46 -6.99 17.15
C GLN A 190 15.10 -5.73 17.80
N PHE A 191 14.39 -4.60 17.95
CA PHE A 191 14.99 -3.34 18.44
C PHE A 191 14.11 -2.51 19.39
N TRP A 192 12.85 -2.26 19.03
CA TRP A 192 11.98 -1.40 19.84
C TRP A 192 11.31 -2.19 20.97
N SER A 193 10.93 -1.50 22.04
CA SER A 193 10.17 -2.14 23.12
C SER A 193 8.84 -2.68 22.57
N GLN A 194 8.43 -3.86 23.03
CA GLN A 194 7.21 -4.48 22.54
C GLN A 194 5.96 -3.61 22.83
N GLU A 195 6.00 -2.78 23.89
CA GLU A 195 4.98 -1.76 24.16
C GLU A 195 4.91 -0.66 23.09
N HIS A 196 6.04 -0.22 22.55
CA HIS A 196 6.10 0.82 21.51
C HIS A 196 5.45 0.33 20.21
N ILE A 197 5.76 -0.90 19.81
CA ILE A 197 5.19 -1.56 18.64
C ILE A 197 3.66 -1.72 18.81
N LYS A 198 3.21 -2.19 19.99
CA LYS A 198 1.78 -2.26 20.33
C LYS A 198 1.11 -0.88 20.28
N ASP A 199 1.77 0.18 20.74
CA ASP A 199 1.23 1.55 20.68
C ASP A 199 1.07 2.07 19.24
N CYS A 200 1.94 1.66 18.31
CA CYS A 200 1.75 1.91 16.87
C CYS A 200 0.59 1.08 16.29
N MET A 201 0.50 -0.22 16.61
CA MET A 201 -0.60 -1.10 16.17
C MET A 201 -1.97 -0.57 16.62
N LEU A 202 -2.08 -0.08 17.86
CA LEU A 202 -3.32 0.51 18.38
C LEU A 202 -3.71 1.81 17.64
N GLN A 203 -2.74 2.63 17.22
CA GLN A 203 -3.01 3.83 16.42
C GLN A 203 -3.46 3.50 14.99
N LEU A 204 -2.88 2.47 14.38
CA LEU A 204 -3.30 1.97 13.06
C LEU A 204 -4.72 1.37 13.12
N ARG A 205 -5.04 0.64 14.20
CA ARG A 205 -6.38 0.10 14.45
C ARG A 205 -7.47 1.17 14.55
N MET A 206 -7.16 2.39 15.01
CA MET A 206 -8.12 3.52 14.96
C MET A 206 -8.61 3.86 13.55
N ARG A 207 -7.85 3.49 12.52
CA ARG A 207 -8.21 3.66 11.10
C ARG A 207 -8.69 2.35 10.47
N CYS A 208 -8.97 1.33 11.29
CA CYS A 208 -9.28 -0.04 10.86
C CYS A 208 -8.22 -0.68 9.95
N ILE A 209 -6.96 -0.23 10.06
CA ILE A 209 -5.82 -0.89 9.42
C ILE A 209 -5.50 -2.15 10.22
N LYS A 210 -5.48 -3.29 9.53
CA LYS A 210 -5.19 -4.61 10.10
C LYS A 210 -3.69 -4.75 10.33
N ASN A 211 -3.30 -5.44 11.39
CA ASN A 211 -1.90 -5.63 11.77
C ASN A 211 -1.57 -7.13 11.73
N MET A 212 -0.64 -7.54 10.88
CA MET A 212 -0.21 -8.93 10.69
C MET A 212 1.28 -9.07 10.98
N VAL A 213 1.74 -10.24 11.43
CA VAL A 213 3.19 -10.48 11.61
C VAL A 213 3.74 -11.32 10.48
N ALA A 214 4.87 -10.93 9.90
CA ALA A 214 5.61 -11.78 8.97
C ALA A 214 6.53 -12.73 9.74
N ILE A 215 6.37 -14.02 9.47
CA ILE A 215 7.18 -15.10 10.01
C ILE A 215 8.01 -15.66 8.86
N GLY A 216 9.34 -15.53 8.96
CA GLY A 216 10.27 -15.98 7.91
C GLY A 216 11.20 -14.88 7.40
N GLY A 217 11.34 -14.80 6.08
CA GLY A 217 12.31 -13.99 5.36
C GLY A 217 13.56 -14.77 4.90
N ALA A 218 14.35 -14.15 4.02
CA ALA A 218 15.52 -14.73 3.34
C ALA A 218 16.54 -15.42 4.25
N SER A 219 16.71 -14.93 5.47
CA SER A 219 17.62 -15.49 6.49
C SER A 219 17.12 -16.82 7.07
N ALA A 220 15.79 -17.00 7.18
CA ALA A 220 15.14 -18.05 7.95
C ALA A 220 14.80 -19.33 7.15
N ARG A 221 15.17 -19.37 5.86
CA ARG A 221 14.83 -20.47 4.92
C ARG A 221 15.21 -21.86 5.45
N LYS A 222 16.31 -21.98 6.21
CA LYS A 222 16.79 -23.27 6.73
C LYS A 222 15.95 -23.77 7.91
N GLN A 223 15.36 -22.87 8.68
CA GLN A 223 14.56 -23.21 9.86
C GLN A 223 13.20 -23.79 9.47
N PHE A 224 12.59 -23.34 8.36
CA PHE A 224 11.38 -23.95 7.80
C PHE A 224 11.56 -25.44 7.45
N LEU A 225 12.74 -25.84 6.94
CA LEU A 225 13.05 -27.25 6.68
C LEU A 225 12.88 -28.16 7.90
N THR A 226 13.12 -27.62 9.10
CA THR A 226 13.04 -28.37 10.36
C THR A 226 11.61 -28.65 10.82
N LEU A 227 10.60 -27.99 10.22
CA LEU A 227 9.18 -28.19 10.55
C LEU A 227 8.61 -29.51 10.03
N ASN A 228 9.45 -30.36 9.41
CA ASN A 228 9.15 -31.76 9.17
C ASN A 228 9.15 -32.60 10.48
N ASP A 229 9.85 -32.14 11.53
CA ASP A 229 9.77 -32.74 12.86
C ASP A 229 8.45 -32.34 13.56
N PRO A 230 7.66 -33.31 14.07
CA PRO A 230 6.39 -33.00 14.76
C PRO A 230 6.53 -32.14 16.01
N GLY A 231 7.68 -32.20 16.70
CA GLY A 231 7.99 -31.38 17.87
C GLY A 231 8.30 -29.93 17.49
N ASN A 232 9.12 -29.72 16.47
CA ASN A 232 9.37 -28.39 15.90
C ASN A 232 8.08 -27.76 15.39
N LEU A 233 7.28 -28.50 14.62
CA LEU A 233 5.96 -28.07 14.15
C LEU A 233 5.01 -27.69 15.29
N ALA A 234 5.01 -28.46 16.39
CA ALA A 234 4.19 -28.15 17.55
C ALA A 234 4.60 -26.84 18.24
N ARG A 235 5.92 -26.59 18.38
CA ARG A 235 6.47 -25.34 18.93
C ARG A 235 6.21 -24.14 18.02
N PHE A 236 6.47 -24.28 16.72
CA PHE A 236 6.18 -23.27 15.69
C PHE A 236 4.73 -22.81 15.76
N LYS A 237 3.79 -23.76 15.68
CA LYS A 237 2.36 -23.45 15.79
C LYS A 237 2.04 -22.77 17.12
N GLN A 238 2.51 -23.28 18.25
CA GLN A 238 2.16 -22.71 19.55
C GLN A 238 2.68 -21.26 19.70
N SER A 239 3.96 -21.04 19.43
CA SER A 239 4.58 -19.71 19.50
C SER A 239 3.94 -18.70 18.53
N ALA A 240 3.59 -19.12 17.32
CA ALA A 240 2.86 -18.27 16.35
C ALA A 240 1.50 -17.78 16.90
N LEU A 241 0.73 -18.67 17.53
CA LEU A 241 -0.55 -18.31 18.14
C LEU A 241 -0.38 -17.43 19.40
N ASP A 242 0.68 -17.68 20.18
CA ASP A 242 1.00 -16.87 21.35
C ASP A 242 1.38 -15.42 20.94
N ILE A 243 2.10 -15.24 19.83
CA ILE A 243 2.40 -13.93 19.23
C ILE A 243 1.12 -13.22 18.78
N LEU A 244 0.20 -13.92 18.11
CA LEU A 244 -1.11 -13.35 17.73
C LEU A 244 -1.88 -12.81 18.94
N LEU A 245 -1.86 -13.52 20.07
CA LEU A 245 -2.53 -13.11 21.31
C LEU A 245 -1.80 -11.96 22.00
N GLU A 246 -0.48 -12.05 22.14
CA GLU A 246 0.36 -11.09 22.88
C GLU A 246 0.33 -9.68 22.26
N PHE A 247 0.34 -9.59 20.92
CA PHE A 247 0.26 -8.32 20.20
C PHE A 247 -1.18 -7.98 19.75
N GLY A 248 -2.13 -8.90 19.91
CA GLY A 248 -3.51 -8.74 19.47
C GLY A 248 -3.63 -8.53 17.96
N LEU A 249 -2.83 -9.26 17.18
CA LEU A 249 -2.72 -9.14 15.73
C LEU A 249 -3.98 -9.66 15.02
N ASP A 250 -4.19 -9.19 13.80
CA ASP A 250 -5.28 -9.59 12.90
C ASP A 250 -4.92 -10.81 12.02
N GLY A 251 -3.63 -11.18 11.94
CA GLY A 251 -3.19 -12.31 11.13
C GLY A 251 -1.70 -12.62 11.16
N ILE A 252 -1.35 -13.69 10.46
CA ILE A 252 0.02 -14.14 10.18
C ILE A 252 0.24 -14.05 8.68
N ASP A 253 1.41 -13.56 8.32
CA ASP A 253 1.98 -13.64 6.99
C ASP A 253 3.16 -14.64 7.05
N VAL A 254 3.20 -15.62 6.15
CA VAL A 254 4.29 -16.60 6.12
C VAL A 254 5.16 -16.36 4.89
N ASP A 255 6.35 -15.85 5.19
CA ASP A 255 7.41 -15.56 4.23
C ASP A 255 8.46 -16.69 4.26
N ASP A 256 8.01 -17.91 3.96
CA ASP A 256 8.92 -19.03 3.76
C ASP A 256 9.47 -18.97 2.33
N GLU A 257 10.69 -18.47 2.18
CA GLU A 257 11.40 -18.42 0.91
C GLU A 257 12.12 -19.74 0.53
N THR A 258 11.86 -20.88 1.19
CA THR A 258 12.44 -22.18 0.77
C THR A 258 12.15 -22.47 -0.71
N GLY A 259 13.16 -22.91 -1.44
CA GLY A 259 13.06 -23.25 -2.86
C GLY A 259 13.65 -24.63 -3.15
N ASN A 260 14.06 -24.86 -4.39
CA ASN A 260 14.80 -26.02 -4.88
C ASN A 260 16.26 -25.93 -4.37
N MET A 261 16.41 -25.92 -3.05
CA MET A 261 17.66 -25.77 -2.33
C MET A 261 18.26 -27.12 -1.96
N ILE A 262 19.50 -27.13 -1.44
CA ILE A 262 20.20 -28.36 -1.09
C ILE A 262 19.40 -29.15 -0.05
N GLY A 263 18.84 -28.46 0.95
CA GLY A 263 18.02 -29.04 2.01
C GLY A 263 16.68 -29.64 1.56
N THR A 264 16.22 -29.34 0.34
CA THR A 264 15.04 -29.98 -0.28
C THR A 264 15.42 -30.98 -1.37
N HIS A 265 16.68 -31.43 -1.41
CA HIS A 265 17.25 -32.24 -2.49
C HIS A 265 16.99 -31.66 -3.89
N GLN A 266 17.01 -30.32 -3.98
CA GLN A 266 16.73 -29.54 -5.19
C GLN A 266 15.37 -29.84 -5.86
N ASN A 267 14.42 -30.38 -5.08
CA ASN A 267 13.05 -30.65 -5.51
C ASN A 267 12.06 -30.30 -4.39
N TRP A 268 11.77 -28.99 -4.27
CA TRP A 268 10.89 -28.44 -3.23
C TRP A 268 9.51 -29.10 -3.24
N THR A 269 8.92 -29.27 -4.43
CA THR A 269 7.58 -29.83 -4.61
C THR A 269 7.45 -31.25 -4.06
N LYS A 270 8.50 -32.08 -4.16
CA LYS A 270 8.48 -33.45 -3.65
C LYS A 270 8.77 -33.53 -2.15
N TYR A 271 9.73 -32.74 -1.66
CA TYR A 271 10.29 -32.95 -0.31
C TYR A 271 9.90 -31.89 0.73
N HIS A 272 9.41 -30.72 0.32
CA HIS A 272 9.06 -29.63 1.24
C HIS A 272 7.64 -29.08 1.09
N ALA A 273 7.04 -29.06 -0.10
CA ALA A 273 5.63 -28.66 -0.27
C ALA A 273 4.65 -29.40 0.68
N PRO A 274 4.79 -30.71 0.98
CA PRO A 274 3.95 -31.37 1.97
C PRO A 274 4.14 -30.85 3.40
N VAL A 275 5.34 -30.38 3.75
CA VAL A 275 5.67 -29.77 5.05
C VAL A 275 5.02 -28.39 5.16
N VAL A 276 5.08 -27.60 4.08
CA VAL A 276 4.43 -26.29 3.96
C VAL A 276 2.92 -26.39 4.15
N VAL A 277 2.27 -27.30 3.41
CA VAL A 277 0.84 -27.58 3.57
C VAL A 277 0.50 -28.00 5.00
N ASN A 278 1.35 -28.80 5.64
CA ASN A 278 1.14 -29.26 7.02
C ASN A 278 1.23 -28.11 8.04
N TYR A 279 2.27 -27.25 7.99
CA TYR A 279 2.38 -26.15 8.94
C TYR A 279 1.35 -25.04 8.69
N LEU A 280 1.02 -24.73 7.43
CA LEU A 280 -0.05 -23.77 7.12
C LEU A 280 -1.40 -24.27 7.64
N GLN A 281 -1.72 -25.57 7.44
CA GLN A 281 -2.94 -26.16 7.98
C GLN A 281 -2.93 -26.17 9.52
N ALA A 282 -1.78 -26.40 10.15
CA ALA A 282 -1.63 -26.36 11.60
C ALA A 282 -1.86 -24.95 12.18
N LEU A 283 -1.33 -23.91 11.51
CA LEU A 283 -1.61 -22.51 11.84
C LEU A 283 -3.10 -22.20 11.66
N ARG A 284 -3.67 -22.46 10.48
CA ARG A 284 -5.09 -22.21 10.16
C ARG A 284 -6.04 -22.83 11.18
N ASN A 285 -5.82 -24.10 11.52
CA ASN A 285 -6.59 -24.83 12.53
C ASN A 285 -6.44 -24.22 13.95
N GLY A 286 -5.24 -23.75 14.29
CA GLY A 286 -4.98 -23.06 15.57
C GLY A 286 -5.69 -21.71 15.66
N MET A 287 -5.56 -20.90 14.60
CA MET A 287 -6.16 -19.58 14.45
C MET A 287 -7.70 -19.65 14.48
N ASP A 288 -8.30 -20.60 13.77
CA ASP A 288 -9.75 -20.82 13.78
C ASP A 288 -10.24 -21.34 15.15
N LYS A 289 -9.46 -22.17 15.84
CA LYS A 289 -9.81 -22.66 17.19
C LYS A 289 -9.78 -21.56 18.26
N MET A 290 -8.90 -20.57 18.14
CA MET A 290 -8.78 -19.48 19.12
C MET A 290 -9.60 -18.23 18.80
N GLN A 291 -10.21 -18.17 17.61
CA GLN A 291 -11.11 -17.07 17.23
C GLN A 291 -12.32 -17.01 18.18
N LYS A 292 -12.62 -15.81 18.69
CA LYS A 292 -13.85 -15.55 19.45
C LYS A 292 -15.03 -15.28 18.49
N PRO A 293 -16.27 -15.67 18.83
CA PRO A 293 -17.44 -15.52 17.93
C PRO A 293 -17.67 -14.09 17.41
N ASP A 294 -17.40 -13.08 18.24
CA ASP A 294 -17.63 -11.66 17.93
C ASP A 294 -16.41 -10.97 17.28
N GLU A 295 -15.35 -11.70 16.94
CA GLU A 295 -14.15 -11.15 16.29
C GLU A 295 -14.03 -11.67 14.83
N PRO A 296 -13.44 -10.89 13.90
CA PRO A 296 -13.19 -11.35 12.53
C PRO A 296 -12.35 -12.62 12.48
N ARG A 297 -12.41 -13.38 11.37
CA ARG A 297 -11.46 -14.48 11.15
C ARG A 297 -10.03 -13.92 11.08
N TYR A 298 -9.08 -14.58 11.73
CA TYR A 298 -7.66 -14.26 11.57
C TYR A 298 -7.23 -14.52 10.13
N ILE A 299 -6.42 -13.62 9.57
CA ILE A 299 -5.89 -13.72 8.20
C ILE A 299 -4.61 -14.56 8.22
N LEU A 300 -4.50 -15.53 7.31
CA LEU A 300 -3.27 -16.21 6.99
C LEU A 300 -2.91 -15.88 5.54
N SER A 301 -1.74 -15.28 5.31
CA SER A 301 -1.16 -15.04 3.98
C SER A 301 0.09 -15.88 3.73
N TRP A 302 0.44 -15.99 2.45
CA TRP A 302 1.60 -16.72 1.94
C TRP A 302 2.33 -15.85 0.92
N ASP A 303 3.62 -15.64 1.12
CA ASP A 303 4.46 -14.97 0.13
C ASP A 303 5.02 -15.99 -0.87
N GLU A 304 4.83 -15.69 -2.16
CA GLU A 304 5.15 -16.61 -3.24
C GLU A 304 5.96 -15.93 -4.34
N PHE A 305 6.90 -16.69 -4.89
CA PHE A 305 7.71 -16.23 -6.00
C PHE A 305 6.87 -16.11 -7.29
N PRO A 306 7.13 -15.10 -8.13
CA PRO A 306 6.29 -14.81 -9.28
C PRO A 306 6.38 -15.88 -10.40
N PHE A 307 7.50 -16.60 -10.46
CA PHE A 307 7.75 -17.73 -11.36
C PHE A 307 7.20 -19.07 -10.84
N ALA A 308 6.52 -19.11 -9.67
CA ALA A 308 6.08 -20.37 -9.07
C ALA A 308 5.03 -21.14 -9.89
N TRP A 309 4.38 -20.48 -10.85
CA TRP A 309 3.39 -21.07 -11.75
C TRP A 309 3.90 -21.33 -13.18
N ASP A 310 5.18 -21.09 -13.45
CA ASP A 310 5.77 -21.37 -14.76
C ASP A 310 5.85 -22.89 -15.01
N GLU A 311 5.37 -23.34 -16.17
CA GLU A 311 5.28 -24.78 -16.48
C GLU A 311 6.67 -25.47 -16.44
N PRO A 312 6.80 -26.64 -15.79
CA PRO A 312 8.07 -27.34 -15.64
C PRO A 312 8.52 -27.99 -16.96
N HIS A 313 9.73 -27.65 -17.38
CA HIS A 313 10.34 -28.07 -18.63
C HIS A 313 11.70 -28.75 -18.38
N PRO A 314 11.74 -29.99 -17.84
CA PRO A 314 12.98 -30.68 -17.50
C PRO A 314 13.92 -30.93 -18.69
N GLU A 315 13.41 -30.83 -19.92
CA GLU A 315 14.17 -30.91 -21.16
C GLU A 315 14.94 -29.62 -21.51
N ARG A 316 14.64 -28.48 -20.87
CA ARG A 316 15.23 -27.17 -21.18
C ARG A 316 16.35 -26.82 -20.20
N THR A 317 17.59 -26.83 -20.68
CA THR A 317 18.78 -26.54 -19.86
C THR A 317 18.93 -25.07 -19.45
N THR A 318 18.32 -24.12 -20.17
CA THR A 318 18.46 -22.68 -19.91
C THR A 318 17.35 -22.10 -19.02
N TYR A 319 16.12 -22.59 -19.17
CA TYR A 319 14.98 -22.21 -18.33
C TYR A 319 14.01 -23.40 -18.22
N PRO A 320 14.15 -24.25 -17.19
CA PRO A 320 13.27 -25.39 -16.99
C PRO A 320 11.96 -24.99 -16.25
N GLY A 321 11.64 -23.70 -16.13
CA GLY A 321 10.47 -23.21 -15.40
C GLY A 321 10.64 -23.27 -13.88
N CYS A 322 9.54 -23.48 -13.16
CA CYS A 322 9.49 -23.47 -11.69
C CYS A 322 10.40 -24.51 -10.99
N ILE A 323 10.91 -25.51 -11.72
CA ILE A 323 11.90 -26.48 -11.24
C ILE A 323 13.36 -26.02 -11.38
N MET A 324 13.61 -24.75 -11.72
CA MET A 324 14.99 -24.21 -11.82
C MET A 324 15.74 -24.31 -10.49
N PHE A 325 17.01 -24.70 -10.57
CA PHE A 325 18.03 -24.59 -9.53
C PHE A 325 19.42 -24.59 -10.18
N GLU A 326 20.45 -24.22 -9.42
CA GLU A 326 21.85 -24.47 -9.78
C GLU A 326 22.40 -25.60 -8.89
N GLU A 327 23.12 -26.55 -9.48
CA GLU A 327 23.59 -27.74 -8.75
C GLU A 327 24.48 -27.34 -7.56
N ASN A 328 24.24 -27.95 -6.39
CA ASN A 328 24.94 -27.62 -5.13
C ASN A 328 24.76 -26.17 -4.63
N GLN A 329 23.67 -25.48 -5.03
CA GLN A 329 23.28 -24.18 -4.47
C GLN A 329 21.86 -24.18 -3.87
N ASP A 330 21.61 -23.23 -2.95
CA ASP A 330 20.31 -23.02 -2.30
C ASP A 330 19.36 -22.20 -3.21
N GLY A 331 18.84 -22.85 -4.25
CA GLY A 331 18.02 -22.24 -5.29
C GLY A 331 16.75 -21.53 -4.80
N TRP A 332 16.33 -20.52 -5.56
CA TRP A 332 15.12 -19.70 -5.33
C TRP A 332 13.91 -20.15 -6.17
N HIS A 333 14.12 -21.11 -7.07
CA HIS A 333 13.10 -21.90 -7.79
C HIS A 333 12.11 -22.61 -6.85
N ARG A 334 10.80 -22.61 -7.08
CA ARG A 334 9.89 -23.70 -6.65
C ARG A 334 8.62 -23.67 -7.50
N CYS A 335 7.91 -24.80 -7.58
CA CYS A 335 6.58 -24.87 -8.18
C CYS A 335 5.51 -24.75 -7.11
N TYR A 336 4.49 -23.92 -7.35
CA TYR A 336 3.37 -23.70 -6.45
C TYR A 336 2.64 -25.01 -6.09
N GLU A 337 2.30 -25.19 -4.82
CA GLU A 337 1.48 -26.31 -4.32
C GLU A 337 0.01 -25.86 -4.19
N PRO A 338 -0.90 -26.31 -5.07
CA PRO A 338 -2.28 -25.81 -5.12
C PRO A 338 -3.11 -25.98 -3.85
N LYS A 339 -2.70 -26.88 -2.94
CA LYS A 339 -3.36 -27.02 -1.62
C LYS A 339 -3.25 -25.75 -0.77
N ILE A 340 -2.20 -24.94 -0.94
CA ILE A 340 -1.99 -23.69 -0.21
C ILE A 340 -3.19 -22.74 -0.39
N SER A 341 -3.73 -22.62 -1.62
CA SER A 341 -4.89 -21.78 -1.96
C SER A 341 -6.15 -22.03 -1.11
N ASN A 342 -6.30 -23.25 -0.57
CA ASN A 342 -7.45 -23.66 0.24
C ASN A 342 -7.28 -23.32 1.73
N ILE A 343 -6.04 -23.03 2.15
CA ILE A 343 -5.67 -22.80 3.56
C ILE A 343 -5.55 -21.30 3.84
N VAL A 344 -4.95 -20.53 2.93
CA VAL A 344 -4.65 -19.10 3.10
C VAL A 344 -5.77 -18.22 2.56
N GLU A 345 -5.95 -17.03 3.14
CA GLU A 345 -6.89 -16.02 2.66
C GLU A 345 -6.37 -15.31 1.40
N VAL A 346 -5.05 -15.09 1.33
CA VAL A 346 -4.37 -14.28 0.30
C VAL A 346 -2.98 -14.85 0.01
N VAL A 347 -2.53 -14.68 -1.23
CA VAL A 347 -1.17 -15.02 -1.70
C VAL A 347 -0.52 -13.72 -2.18
N ASN A 348 0.53 -13.27 -1.49
CA ASN A 348 1.31 -12.13 -1.93
C ASN A 348 2.32 -12.61 -2.98
N VAL A 349 2.15 -12.16 -4.22
CA VAL A 349 3.10 -12.46 -5.28
C VAL A 349 4.24 -11.46 -5.17
N MET A 350 5.44 -11.92 -4.83
CA MET A 350 6.65 -11.11 -4.73
C MET A 350 7.14 -10.69 -6.13
N MET A 351 6.40 -9.82 -6.81
CA MET A 351 6.70 -9.30 -8.15
C MET A 351 7.85 -8.27 -8.12
N TYR A 352 8.96 -8.64 -7.50
CA TYR A 352 10.22 -7.91 -7.39
C TYR A 352 11.34 -8.93 -7.20
N ASN A 353 12.60 -8.51 -7.28
CA ASN A 353 13.75 -9.44 -7.30
C ASN A 353 13.66 -10.50 -8.42
N VAL A 354 12.92 -10.20 -9.49
CA VAL A 354 12.76 -11.04 -10.68
C VAL A 354 14.00 -10.95 -11.56
N ASN A 355 14.61 -12.08 -11.86
CA ASN A 355 15.74 -12.16 -12.79
C ASN A 355 15.27 -12.19 -14.25
N GLY A 356 16.07 -11.64 -15.17
CA GLY A 356 15.84 -11.68 -16.63
C GLY A 356 15.38 -10.38 -17.30
N GLY A 357 14.97 -9.36 -16.54
CA GLY A 357 14.65 -8.01 -17.04
C GLY A 357 13.19 -7.79 -17.46
N ASP A 358 12.92 -6.63 -18.09
CA ASP A 358 11.56 -6.09 -18.27
C ASP A 358 10.55 -7.04 -18.93
N TRP A 359 10.98 -7.82 -19.94
CA TRP A 359 10.11 -8.77 -20.64
C TRP A 359 9.58 -9.90 -19.72
N VAL A 360 10.29 -10.23 -18.63
CA VAL A 360 9.83 -11.24 -17.67
C VAL A 360 8.64 -10.69 -16.86
N TYR A 361 8.70 -9.42 -16.45
CA TYR A 361 7.56 -8.77 -15.79
C TYR A 361 6.34 -8.70 -16.72
N GLU A 362 6.54 -8.48 -18.02
CA GLU A 362 5.46 -8.52 -19.03
C GLU A 362 4.87 -9.92 -19.19
N GLU A 363 5.70 -10.96 -19.37
CA GLU A 363 5.24 -12.36 -19.47
C GLU A 363 4.47 -12.78 -18.21
N ILE A 364 4.96 -12.44 -17.00
CA ILE A 364 4.25 -12.80 -15.77
C ILE A 364 2.88 -12.11 -15.69
N MET A 365 2.81 -10.81 -16.00
CA MET A 365 1.58 -10.02 -15.90
C MET A 365 0.55 -10.36 -16.98
N THR A 366 1.00 -10.70 -18.20
CA THR A 366 0.12 -10.97 -19.36
C THR A 366 -0.26 -12.44 -19.50
N LYS A 367 0.54 -13.35 -18.92
CA LYS A 367 0.40 -14.80 -19.11
C LYS A 367 0.44 -15.58 -17.79
N THR A 368 1.52 -15.51 -16.99
CA THR A 368 1.66 -16.40 -15.82
C THR A 368 0.56 -16.18 -14.79
N LEU A 369 0.28 -14.93 -14.39
CA LEU A 369 -0.81 -14.63 -13.44
C LEU A 369 -2.21 -14.94 -14.00
N PRO A 370 -2.62 -14.42 -15.17
CA PRO A 370 -3.98 -14.64 -15.68
C PRO A 370 -4.25 -16.06 -16.20
N LEU A 371 -3.24 -16.79 -16.69
CA LEU A 371 -3.43 -18.11 -17.31
C LEU A 371 -2.95 -19.30 -16.49
N TYR A 372 -1.93 -19.14 -15.63
CA TYR A 372 -1.33 -20.24 -14.87
C TYR A 372 -1.65 -20.15 -13.37
N ALA A 373 -1.36 -19.02 -12.71
CA ALA A 373 -1.69 -18.81 -11.30
C ALA A 373 -3.21 -18.87 -11.05
N SER A 374 -3.98 -18.23 -11.93
CA SER A 374 -5.46 -18.19 -11.85
C SER A 374 -6.14 -19.56 -12.02
N ARG A 375 -5.42 -20.63 -12.43
CA ARG A 375 -5.94 -22.02 -12.40
C ARG A 375 -6.05 -22.57 -10.98
N TRP A 376 -5.23 -22.05 -10.05
CA TRP A 376 -5.04 -22.60 -8.70
C TRP A 376 -5.37 -21.59 -7.60
N VAL A 377 -5.18 -20.30 -7.85
CA VAL A 377 -5.45 -19.21 -6.91
C VAL A 377 -6.54 -18.30 -7.52
N PRO A 378 -7.71 -18.14 -6.90
CA PRO A 378 -8.70 -17.18 -7.37
C PRO A 378 -8.11 -15.76 -7.48
N PRO A 379 -8.36 -14.98 -8.56
CA PRO A 379 -7.70 -13.69 -8.74
C PRO A 379 -7.83 -12.71 -7.57
N HIS A 380 -8.98 -12.69 -6.89
CA HIS A 380 -9.22 -11.86 -5.69
C HIS A 380 -8.36 -12.25 -4.46
N LYS A 381 -7.66 -13.39 -4.49
CA LYS A 381 -6.67 -13.78 -3.47
C LYS A 381 -5.24 -13.40 -3.85
N LEU A 382 -4.95 -13.06 -5.11
CA LEU A 382 -3.61 -12.66 -5.55
C LEU A 382 -3.38 -11.19 -5.20
N ILE A 383 -2.32 -10.91 -4.44
CA ILE A 383 -1.88 -9.55 -4.09
C ILE A 383 -0.58 -9.28 -4.83
N LEU A 384 -0.53 -8.23 -5.65
CA LEU A 384 0.64 -7.95 -6.49
C LEU A 384 1.68 -7.11 -5.73
N GLY A 385 2.80 -7.73 -5.35
CA GLY A 385 3.91 -7.05 -4.69
C GLY A 385 4.64 -6.05 -5.58
N ALA A 386 5.36 -5.11 -4.97
CA ALA A 386 6.34 -4.26 -5.63
C ALA A 386 7.41 -3.88 -4.59
N CYS A 387 8.63 -3.57 -5.03
CA CYS A 387 9.68 -3.11 -4.11
C CYS A 387 9.92 -1.60 -4.20
N SER A 388 10.62 -1.03 -3.22
CA SER A 388 11.02 0.38 -3.19
C SER A 388 12.51 0.59 -2.89
N GLY A 389 13.12 1.55 -3.59
CA GLY A 389 14.47 2.05 -3.33
C GLY A 389 15.50 0.92 -3.18
N VAL A 390 16.31 1.02 -2.12
CA VAL A 390 17.33 0.03 -1.74
C VAL A 390 16.77 -1.28 -1.15
N GLY A 391 15.45 -1.39 -0.97
CA GLY A 391 14.78 -2.66 -0.60
C GLY A 391 14.65 -3.62 -1.79
N CYS A 392 14.81 -3.13 -3.02
CA CYS A 392 14.94 -3.93 -4.23
C CYS A 392 16.36 -4.51 -4.36
N VAL A 393 16.49 -5.84 -4.41
CA VAL A 393 17.79 -6.50 -4.68
C VAL A 393 18.11 -6.46 -6.19
N LEU A 394 17.10 -6.62 -7.04
CA LEU A 394 17.22 -6.46 -8.49
C LEU A 394 16.39 -5.26 -8.99
N SER A 395 16.81 -4.66 -10.11
CA SER A 395 16.07 -3.59 -10.77
C SER A 395 14.71 -4.08 -11.29
N GLN A 396 13.66 -3.29 -11.04
CA GLN A 396 12.33 -3.46 -11.64
C GLN A 396 12.09 -2.41 -12.75
N PRO A 397 11.19 -2.66 -13.71
CA PRO A 397 10.83 -1.69 -14.75
C PRO A 397 10.31 -0.38 -14.14
N ARG A 398 10.55 0.73 -14.83
CA ARG A 398 10.15 2.06 -14.32
C ARG A 398 8.62 2.19 -14.29
N GLY A 399 8.05 2.36 -13.09
CA GLY A 399 6.61 2.50 -12.90
C GLY A 399 5.89 1.17 -12.71
N GLN A 400 6.62 0.05 -12.60
CA GLN A 400 6.05 -1.27 -12.39
C GLN A 400 5.20 -1.32 -11.12
N GLU A 401 5.59 -0.60 -10.07
CA GLU A 401 4.83 -0.48 -8.82
C GLU A 401 3.44 0.15 -9.03
N VAL A 402 3.33 1.14 -9.92
CA VAL A 402 2.05 1.78 -10.29
C VAL A 402 1.20 0.81 -11.13
N PHE A 403 1.82 0.03 -12.02
CA PHE A 403 1.14 -0.97 -12.83
C PHE A 403 0.60 -2.14 -11.99
N HIS A 404 1.40 -2.65 -11.05
CA HIS A 404 0.96 -3.65 -10.07
C HIS A 404 -0.16 -3.11 -9.18
N ALA A 405 -0.05 -1.88 -8.68
CA ALA A 405 -1.08 -1.27 -7.86
C ALA A 405 -2.41 -1.09 -8.63
N GLY A 406 -2.37 -0.62 -9.88
CA GLY A 406 -3.54 -0.46 -10.73
C GLY A 406 -4.21 -1.80 -11.09
N ASN A 407 -3.43 -2.76 -11.59
CA ASN A 407 -3.96 -4.09 -11.94
C ASN A 407 -4.42 -4.89 -10.72
N GLY A 408 -3.71 -4.76 -9.59
CA GLY A 408 -4.09 -5.33 -8.30
C GLY A 408 -5.50 -4.91 -7.89
N SER A 409 -5.84 -3.63 -8.11
CA SER A 409 -7.16 -3.07 -7.83
C SER A 409 -8.24 -3.43 -8.87
N ALA A 410 -7.85 -3.65 -10.13
CA ALA A 410 -8.76 -3.82 -11.25
C ALA A 410 -9.13 -5.29 -11.53
N TYR A 411 -8.19 -6.21 -11.30
CA TYR A 411 -8.29 -7.62 -11.74
C TYR A 411 -7.97 -8.64 -10.64
N TYR A 412 -7.34 -8.23 -9.54
CA TYR A 412 -6.88 -9.13 -8.48
C TYR A 412 -7.37 -8.67 -7.10
N GLY A 413 -6.79 -9.19 -6.01
CA GLY A 413 -7.15 -8.83 -4.63
C GLY A 413 -6.54 -7.52 -4.14
N GLY A 414 -5.48 -7.05 -4.79
CA GLY A 414 -4.80 -5.80 -4.43
C GLY A 414 -3.31 -5.79 -4.67
N THR A 415 -2.56 -5.05 -3.86
CA THR A 415 -1.11 -4.83 -4.00
C THR A 415 -0.38 -4.84 -2.64
N MET A 416 0.92 -5.12 -2.68
CA MET A 416 1.81 -5.19 -1.52
C MET A 416 3.09 -4.36 -1.79
N LEU A 417 3.68 -3.75 -0.76
CA LEU A 417 4.92 -2.98 -0.87
C LEU A 417 6.04 -3.48 0.06
N TRP A 418 7.16 -3.89 -0.54
CA TRP A 418 8.43 -4.26 0.09
C TRP A 418 9.51 -3.16 -0.01
N SER A 419 9.79 -2.38 1.02
CA SER A 419 9.06 -2.22 2.27
C SER A 419 8.51 -0.80 2.37
N GLY A 420 7.44 -0.62 3.13
CA GLY A 420 7.00 0.71 3.55
C GLY A 420 8.06 1.43 4.38
N THR A 421 8.98 0.69 5.03
CA THR A 421 10.12 1.26 5.76
C THR A 421 11.04 2.05 4.83
N ILE A 422 11.55 1.40 3.78
CA ILE A 422 12.52 2.04 2.87
C ILE A 422 11.86 3.20 2.13
N ASP A 423 10.63 3.00 1.64
CA ASP A 423 9.90 4.05 0.94
C ASP A 423 9.66 5.29 1.82
N ILE A 424 9.20 5.11 3.06
CA ILE A 424 8.89 6.23 3.96
C ILE A 424 10.15 6.94 4.45
N LEU A 425 11.21 6.19 4.83
CA LEU A 425 12.39 6.78 5.47
C LEU A 425 13.40 7.36 4.47
N TYR A 426 13.51 6.80 3.26
CA TYR A 426 14.57 7.17 2.31
C TYR A 426 14.03 7.70 0.96
N GLU A 427 12.85 7.26 0.51
CA GLU A 427 12.26 7.68 -0.78
C GLU A 427 11.12 8.70 -0.63
N ASN A 428 10.95 9.30 0.56
CA ASN A 428 9.89 10.26 0.89
C ASN A 428 8.48 9.77 0.52
N SER A 429 8.20 8.49 0.76
CA SER A 429 6.91 7.82 0.55
C SER A 429 6.44 7.78 -0.92
N SER A 430 7.40 7.87 -1.85
CA SER A 430 7.13 8.00 -3.29
C SER A 430 6.34 6.83 -3.88
N CYS A 431 6.70 5.59 -3.54
CA CYS A 431 5.98 4.40 -4.02
C CYS A 431 4.62 4.27 -3.35
N LEU A 432 4.55 4.34 -2.02
CA LEU A 432 3.32 4.23 -1.23
C LEU A 432 2.23 5.22 -1.70
N GLY A 433 2.61 6.47 -1.92
CA GLY A 433 1.71 7.50 -2.42
C GLY A 433 1.22 7.26 -3.86
N ARG A 434 2.12 6.82 -4.75
CA ARG A 434 1.78 6.57 -6.16
C ARG A 434 0.91 5.31 -6.32
N MET A 435 1.29 4.22 -5.66
CA MET A 435 0.51 2.97 -5.63
C MET A 435 -0.88 3.17 -5.05
N GLY A 436 -0.96 3.87 -3.91
CA GLY A 436 -2.23 4.17 -3.24
C GLY A 436 -3.22 4.92 -4.12
N ARG A 437 -2.74 5.90 -4.89
CA ARG A 437 -3.55 6.61 -5.90
C ARG A 437 -3.90 5.73 -7.10
N ALA A 438 -2.96 4.93 -7.61
CA ALA A 438 -3.12 4.13 -8.82
C ALA A 438 -4.24 3.08 -8.72
N GLY A 439 -4.32 2.37 -7.60
CA GLY A 439 -5.42 1.41 -7.35
C GLY A 439 -6.60 1.97 -6.55
N ASN A 440 -6.60 3.27 -6.23
CA ASN A 440 -7.62 3.92 -5.39
C ASN A 440 -7.87 3.11 -4.09
N TYR A 441 -6.78 2.81 -3.39
CA TYR A 441 -6.80 2.04 -2.14
C TYR A 441 -7.16 2.93 -0.94
N GLY A 442 -7.33 2.30 0.22
CA GLY A 442 -7.55 2.96 1.51
C GLY A 442 -8.80 2.48 2.22
N VAL A 443 -8.77 2.54 3.54
CA VAL A 443 -9.93 2.23 4.37
C VAL A 443 -10.84 3.46 4.40
N LYS A 444 -12.13 3.29 4.08
CA LYS A 444 -13.12 4.34 4.35
C LYS A 444 -13.15 4.57 5.85
N MET A 445 -12.72 5.77 6.28
CA MET A 445 -12.57 6.10 7.69
C MET A 445 -13.90 5.84 8.43
N PRO A 446 -13.90 4.98 9.47
CA PRO A 446 -15.09 4.25 9.89
C PRO A 446 -16.04 5.05 10.80
N PHE A 447 -15.74 6.34 11.04
CA PHE A 447 -16.42 7.17 12.03
C PHE A 447 -17.91 7.28 11.74
N ARG A 448 -18.73 7.03 12.77
CA ARG A 448 -20.18 7.23 12.69
C ARG A 448 -20.48 8.72 12.54
N ALA A 449 -21.53 9.03 11.78
CA ALA A 449 -22.13 10.36 11.80
C ALA A 449 -22.52 10.73 13.24
N THR A 450 -22.36 12.01 13.60
CA THR A 450 -22.86 12.52 14.88
C THR A 450 -24.38 12.42 14.92
N ASN A 451 -24.93 11.94 16.04
CA ASN A 451 -26.33 12.18 16.35
C ASN A 451 -26.58 13.70 16.35
N THR A 452 -27.42 14.17 15.42
CA THR A 452 -27.82 15.58 15.25
C THR A 452 -28.94 15.96 16.22
#